data_AF-A0A9X9QRN2-F1
#
_entry.id   AF-A0A9X9QRN2-F1
#
_cell.length_a   1.000
_cell.length_b   1.000
_cell.length_c   1.000
_cell.angle_alpha   90.00
_cell.angle_beta   90.00
_cell.angle_gamma   90.00
#
_symmetry.space_group_name_H-M   'P 1'
#
loop_
_entity.id
_entity.type
_entity.pdbx_description
1 polymer ?
#
loop_
_entity_poly.entity_id
_entity_poly.type
_entity_poly.pdbx_seq_one_letter_code
_entity_poly.pdbx_strand_id
1 'polypeptide(L)'
;MGKSYYYVEVETVQGESLIFQLPNDLQGAMRAYRHENPETWEALLKEALINIPSAPYTKANHYQPIIRLAKVKRSFSLKKQQRRRSRGQFLTKDNWQQKGFKHFRDSLRFIQHDYPFKIRVRLLLDFWRWKRHLY
;
A
#
# COMPACT_ATOMS: atom_id res chain seq x y z
N MET A 1 -11.22 16.45 -20.99
CA MET A 1 -10.18 16.17 -19.98
C MET A 1 -9.78 14.70 -20.05
N GLY A 2 -8.50 14.39 -20.23
CA GLY A 2 -8.03 12.99 -20.28
C GLY A 2 -8.14 12.30 -18.91
N LYS A 3 -8.28 10.97 -18.91
CA LYS A 3 -8.40 10.17 -17.68
C LYS A 3 -7.09 10.24 -16.87
N SER A 4 -7.15 10.79 -15.67
CA SER A 4 -6.05 10.75 -14.70
C SER A 4 -6.09 9.44 -13.91
N TYR A 5 -4.90 8.89 -13.68
CA TYR A 5 -4.64 7.73 -12.84
C TYR A 5 -3.87 8.15 -11.59
N TYR A 6 -4.24 7.58 -10.45
CA TYR A 6 -3.64 7.84 -9.16
C TYR A 6 -2.53 6.84 -8.86
N TYR A 7 -1.46 7.35 -8.30
CA TYR A 7 -0.23 6.67 -7.97
C TYR A 7 0.16 6.98 -6.53
N VAL A 8 0.94 6.07 -5.96
CA VAL A 8 1.60 6.25 -4.68
C VAL A 8 3.10 6.03 -4.87
N GLU A 9 3.88 6.94 -4.29
CA GLU A 9 5.29 6.69 -4.02
C GLU A 9 5.38 6.05 -2.63
N VAL A 10 6.06 4.92 -2.54
CA VAL A 10 6.20 4.14 -1.33
C VAL A 10 7.67 3.91 -1.02
N GLU A 11 7.96 3.74 0.27
CA GLU A 11 9.26 3.40 0.81
C GLU A 11 9.20 2.01 1.42
N THR A 12 10.13 1.15 1.06
CA THR A 12 10.26 -0.18 1.68
C THR A 12 10.95 -0.09 3.03
N VAL A 13 10.87 -1.15 3.84
CA VAL A 13 11.61 -1.24 5.12
C VAL A 13 13.12 -1.09 4.90
N GLN A 14 13.62 -1.43 3.71
CA GLN A 14 15.01 -1.29 3.32
C GLN A 14 15.39 0.13 2.87
N GLY A 15 14.44 1.07 2.83
CA GLY A 15 14.67 2.45 2.37
C GLY A 15 14.56 2.65 0.85
N GLU A 16 14.13 1.64 0.10
CA GLU A 16 13.96 1.77 -1.36
C GLU A 16 12.66 2.53 -1.69
N SER A 17 12.75 3.58 -2.50
CA SER A 17 11.58 4.27 -3.05
C SER A 17 11.07 3.58 -4.31
N LEU A 18 9.77 3.31 -4.36
CA LEU A 18 9.10 2.66 -5.48
C LEU A 18 7.80 3.39 -5.82
N ILE A 19 7.44 3.39 -7.10
CA ILE A 19 6.18 3.98 -7.58
C ILE A 19 5.23 2.87 -8.03
N PHE A 20 3.99 2.96 -7.56
CA PHE A 20 2.91 2.05 -7.93
C PHE A 20 1.66 2.81 -8.33
N GLN A 21 1.00 2.33 -9.38
CA GLN A 21 -0.37 2.77 -9.67
C GLN A 21 -1.33 2.12 -8.65
N LEU A 22 -2.28 2.89 -8.13
CA LEU A 22 -3.35 2.33 -7.30
C LEU A 22 -4.26 1.39 -8.12
N PRO A 23 -4.81 0.32 -7.53
CA PRO A 23 -5.76 -0.57 -8.19
C PRO A 23 -7.03 0.17 -8.60
N ASN A 24 -7.75 -0.37 -9.59
CA ASN A 24 -8.92 0.28 -10.20
C ASN A 24 -9.99 0.67 -9.16
N ASP A 25 -10.21 -0.17 -8.16
CA ASP A 25 -11.21 0.07 -7.11
C ASP A 25 -10.90 1.34 -6.31
N LEU A 26 -9.61 1.61 -6.07
CA LEU A 26 -9.15 2.82 -5.39
C LEU A 26 -9.07 4.05 -6.32
N GLN A 27 -8.98 3.85 -7.64
CA GLN A 27 -8.99 4.98 -8.59
C GLN A 27 -10.29 5.77 -8.51
N GLY A 28 -11.42 5.09 -8.27
CA GLY A 28 -12.73 5.72 -8.08
C GLY A 28 -12.77 6.55 -6.79
N ALA A 29 -12.43 5.93 -5.66
CA ALA A 29 -12.40 6.59 -4.36
C ALA A 29 -11.47 7.82 -4.34
N MET A 30 -10.26 7.70 -4.90
CA MET A 30 -9.32 8.82 -5.01
C MET A 30 -9.86 9.97 -5.88
N ARG A 31 -10.66 9.65 -6.91
CA ARG A 31 -11.29 10.69 -7.74
C ARG A 31 -12.37 11.46 -7.00
N ALA A 32 -13.22 10.76 -6.26
CA ALA A 32 -14.23 11.39 -5.41
C ALA A 32 -13.56 12.25 -4.33
N TYR A 33 -12.58 11.70 -3.61
CA TYR A 33 -11.88 12.42 -2.55
C TYR A 33 -11.14 13.67 -3.07
N ARG A 34 -10.47 13.58 -4.22
CA ARG A 34 -9.82 14.74 -4.85
C ARG A 34 -10.81 15.81 -5.29
N HIS A 35 -12.01 15.42 -5.72
CA HIS A 35 -13.03 16.39 -6.09
C HIS A 35 -13.49 17.22 -4.89
N GLU A 36 -13.62 16.57 -3.73
CA GLU A 36 -13.99 17.21 -2.46
C GLU A 36 -12.81 17.97 -1.81
N ASN A 37 -11.58 17.48 -1.99
CA ASN A 37 -10.37 17.97 -1.31
C ASN A 37 -9.24 18.28 -2.32
N PRO A 38 -9.42 19.23 -3.26
CA PRO A 38 -8.51 19.43 -4.39
C PRO A 38 -7.10 19.84 -4.00
N GLU A 39 -6.91 20.49 -2.85
CA GLU A 39 -5.60 20.99 -2.40
C GLU A 39 -4.85 20.00 -1.50
N THR A 40 -5.54 19.10 -0.80
CA THR A 40 -4.96 18.26 0.26
C THR A 40 -4.95 16.77 -0.06
N TRP A 41 -5.60 16.34 -1.16
CA TRP A 41 -5.76 14.92 -1.49
C TRP A 41 -4.45 14.12 -1.61
N GLU A 42 -3.34 14.77 -1.96
CA GLU A 42 -2.02 14.12 -2.08
C GLU A 42 -1.53 13.53 -0.75
N ALA A 43 -1.98 14.14 0.37
CA ALA A 43 -1.63 13.75 1.73
C ALA A 43 -2.53 12.63 2.29
N LEU A 44 -3.63 12.26 1.60
CA LEU A 44 -4.62 11.30 2.11
C LEU A 44 -3.99 9.98 2.59
N LEU A 45 -3.09 9.43 1.79
CA LEU A 45 -2.43 8.15 2.08
C LEU A 45 -1.05 8.34 2.72
N LYS A 46 -0.66 9.56 3.08
CA LYS A 46 0.67 9.81 3.64
C LYS A 46 0.88 8.98 4.91
N GLU A 47 2.02 8.29 4.98
CA GLU A 47 2.39 7.37 6.07
C GLU A 47 1.49 6.13 6.23
N ALA A 48 0.57 5.88 5.31
CA ALA A 48 -0.17 4.63 5.26
C ALA A 48 0.76 3.45 4.89
N LEU A 49 0.48 2.27 5.40
CA LEU A 49 1.16 1.04 5.02
C LEU A 49 0.35 0.32 3.94
N ILE A 50 0.98 -0.02 2.81
CA ILE A 50 0.31 -0.65 1.67
C ILE A 50 1.04 -1.93 1.23
N ASN A 51 0.25 -2.92 0.83
CA ASN A 51 0.78 -4.14 0.24
C ASN A 51 1.25 -3.90 -1.19
N ILE A 52 2.52 -4.20 -1.45
CA ILE A 52 3.15 -4.06 -2.77
C ILE A 52 3.73 -5.38 -3.26
N PRO A 53 3.62 -5.68 -4.56
CA PRO A 53 4.35 -6.79 -5.14
C PRO A 53 5.83 -6.40 -5.33
N SER A 54 6.74 -7.21 -4.76
CA SER A 54 8.18 -7.00 -4.91
C SER A 54 8.71 -7.49 -6.27
N ALA A 55 7.90 -8.22 -7.03
CA ALA A 55 8.22 -8.71 -8.37
C ALA A 55 7.00 -8.59 -9.30
N PRO A 56 7.20 -8.54 -10.63
CA PRO A 56 6.09 -8.62 -11.58
C PRO A 56 5.34 -9.94 -11.46
N TYR A 57 4.07 -9.94 -11.84
CA TYR A 57 3.27 -11.16 -11.98
C TYR A 57 3.72 -11.91 -13.25
N THR A 58 4.36 -13.07 -13.09
CA THR A 58 4.92 -13.86 -14.20
C THR A 58 4.46 -15.31 -14.11
N LYS A 59 4.51 -16.05 -15.23
CA LYS A 59 4.23 -17.49 -15.21
C LYS A 59 5.20 -18.24 -14.28
N ALA A 60 6.46 -17.80 -14.22
CA ALA A 60 7.50 -18.38 -13.38
C ALA A 60 7.18 -18.31 -11.87
N ASN A 61 6.44 -17.30 -11.41
CA ASN A 61 5.99 -17.20 -10.03
C ASN A 61 4.53 -17.65 -9.83
N HIS A 62 3.96 -18.39 -10.78
CA HIS A 62 2.54 -18.78 -10.78
C HIS A 62 1.59 -17.59 -10.56
N TYR A 63 1.98 -16.39 -11.02
CA TYR A 63 1.27 -15.14 -10.76
C TYR A 63 1.08 -14.81 -9.27
N GLN A 64 1.95 -15.33 -8.40
CA GLN A 64 2.00 -15.05 -6.96
C GLN A 64 3.34 -14.39 -6.61
N PRO A 65 3.51 -13.09 -6.91
CA PRO A 65 4.71 -12.39 -6.51
C PRO A 65 4.78 -12.31 -4.99
N ILE A 66 6.01 -12.24 -4.48
CA ILE A 66 6.27 -11.89 -3.09
C ILE A 66 5.61 -10.54 -2.81
N ILE A 67 4.81 -10.49 -1.73
CA ILE A 67 4.20 -9.26 -1.25
C ILE A 67 5.01 -8.74 -0.08
N ARG A 68 5.18 -7.41 -0.03
CA ARG A 68 5.86 -6.68 1.03
C ARG A 68 4.97 -5.54 1.51
N LEU A 69 5.23 -5.09 2.73
CA LEU A 69 4.59 -3.91 3.29
C LEU A 69 5.49 -2.68 3.11
N ALA A 70 4.98 -1.64 2.46
CA ALA A 70 5.71 -0.39 2.22
C ALA A 70 4.92 0.80 2.76
N LYS A 71 5.63 1.84 3.19
CA LYS A 71 5.05 3.08 3.71
C LYS A 71 4.88 4.09 2.58
N VAL A 72 3.69 4.65 2.42
CA VAL A 72 3.41 5.67 1.42
C VAL A 72 4.10 6.99 1.83
N LYS A 73 4.92 7.54 0.94
CA LYS A 73 5.54 8.87 1.11
C LYS A 73 4.63 9.98 0.61
N ARG A 74 3.99 9.77 -0.54
CA ARG A 74 3.05 10.73 -1.17
C ARG A 74 2.17 10.05 -2.21
N SER A 75 1.03 10.69 -2.49
CA SER A 75 0.14 10.32 -3.59
C SER A 75 0.23 11.36 -4.70
N PHE A 76 0.10 10.93 -5.96
CA PHE A 76 0.13 11.85 -7.11
C PHE A 76 -0.68 11.28 -8.27
N SER A 77 -0.91 12.09 -9.31
CA SER A 77 -1.72 11.69 -10.47
C SER A 77 -0.95 11.85 -11.77
N LEU A 78 -1.04 10.85 -12.66
CA LEU A 78 -0.46 10.89 -14.00
C LEU A 78 -1.52 10.56 -15.05
N LYS A 79 -1.30 11.03 -16.28
CA LYS A 79 -2.19 10.74 -17.44
C LYS A 79 -1.96 9.35 -18.06
N LYS A 80 -0.83 8.71 -17.77
CA LYS A 80 -0.46 7.39 -18.31
C LYS A 80 -0.83 6.29 -17.32
N GLN A 81 -1.17 5.12 -17.84
CA GLN A 81 -1.40 3.91 -17.05
C GLN A 81 -0.12 3.10 -16.95
N GLN A 82 0.08 2.40 -15.83
CA GLN A 82 1.19 1.49 -15.58
C GLN A 82 0.67 0.08 -15.26
N ARG A 83 1.43 -0.93 -15.69
CA ARG A 83 1.12 -2.34 -15.38
C ARG A 83 1.41 -2.71 -13.93
N ARG A 84 2.39 -2.06 -13.30
CA ARG A 84 2.78 -2.26 -11.90
C ARG A 84 1.78 -1.54 -10.99
N ARG A 85 0.99 -2.34 -10.26
CA ARG A 85 -0.05 -1.84 -9.35
C ARG A 85 0.22 -2.28 -7.92
N SER A 86 -0.18 -1.45 -6.96
CA SER A 86 -0.27 -1.85 -5.56
C SER A 86 -1.50 -2.75 -5.34
N ARG A 87 -1.59 -3.37 -4.16
CA ARG A 87 -2.78 -4.09 -3.72
C ARG A 87 -3.74 -3.11 -3.02
N GLY A 88 -5.02 -3.44 -3.00
CA GLY A 88 -6.06 -2.63 -2.36
C GLY A 88 -6.05 -2.67 -0.83
N GLN A 89 -5.21 -3.51 -0.23
CA GLN A 89 -5.07 -3.61 1.22
C GLN A 89 -4.04 -2.57 1.69
N PHE A 90 -4.53 -1.57 2.42
CA PHE A 90 -3.72 -0.56 3.07
C PHE A 90 -4.21 -0.30 4.50
N LEU A 91 -3.32 0.10 5.38
CA LEU A 91 -3.64 0.60 6.70
C LEU A 91 -3.26 2.07 6.78
N THR A 92 -4.23 2.91 7.14
CA THR A 92 -3.98 4.34 7.42
C THR A 92 -3.07 4.49 8.63
N LYS A 93 -2.33 5.61 8.67
CA LYS A 93 -1.40 5.95 9.75
C LYS A 93 -2.01 5.70 11.13
N ASP A 94 -3.17 6.29 11.38
CA ASP A 94 -3.81 6.23 12.69
C ASP A 94 -4.14 4.80 13.12
N ASN A 95 -4.56 3.96 12.16
CA ASN A 95 -4.94 2.58 12.44
C ASN A 95 -3.72 1.72 12.76
N TRP A 96 -2.65 1.80 11.95
CA TRP A 96 -1.48 0.96 12.19
C TRP A 96 -0.57 1.48 13.30
N GLN A 97 -0.62 2.77 13.65
CA GLN A 97 0.14 3.34 14.77
C GLN A 97 -0.55 3.14 16.12
N GLN A 98 -1.86 2.86 16.13
CA GLN A 98 -2.62 2.63 17.35
C GLN A 98 -1.96 1.60 18.28
N LYS A 99 -1.95 1.93 19.58
CA LYS A 99 -1.40 1.08 20.64
C LYS A 99 -2.44 0.01 21.00
N GLY A 100 -1.96 -1.19 21.31
CA GLY A 100 -2.80 -2.29 21.78
C GLY A 100 -2.67 -3.56 20.93
N PHE A 101 -2.61 -4.69 21.60
CA PHE A 101 -2.41 -6.00 20.97
C PHE A 101 -3.60 -6.41 20.07
N LYS A 102 -4.82 -5.99 20.43
CA LYS A 102 -6.03 -6.24 19.63
C LYS A 102 -5.94 -5.55 18.26
N HIS A 103 -5.67 -4.25 18.23
CA HIS A 103 -5.50 -3.48 16.99
C HIS A 103 -4.35 -3.99 16.13
N PHE A 104 -3.24 -4.40 16.75
CA PHE A 104 -2.13 -5.04 16.05
C PHE A 104 -2.59 -6.32 15.32
N ARG A 105 -3.33 -7.21 15.99
CA ARG A 105 -3.82 -8.46 15.40
C ARG A 105 -4.85 -8.21 14.30
N ASP A 106 -5.75 -7.25 14.48
CA ASP A 106 -6.79 -6.93 13.50
C ASP A 106 -6.19 -6.32 12.24
N SER A 107 -5.28 -5.35 12.39
CA SER A 107 -4.47 -4.77 11.32
C SER A 107 -3.70 -5.83 10.54
N LEU A 108 -3.02 -6.72 11.27
CA LEU A 108 -2.24 -7.79 10.66
C LEU A 108 -3.14 -8.78 9.91
N ARG A 109 -4.27 -9.17 10.49
CA ARG A 109 -5.25 -10.06 9.86
C ARG A 109 -5.79 -9.46 8.56
N PHE A 110 -6.09 -8.16 8.56
CA PHE A 110 -6.57 -7.44 7.38
C PHE A 110 -5.54 -7.47 6.24
N ILE A 111 -4.27 -7.15 6.53
CA ILE A 111 -3.17 -7.17 5.54
C ILE A 111 -2.92 -8.59 5.01
N GLN A 112 -3.10 -9.62 5.83
CA GLN A 112 -2.71 -11.00 5.52
C GLN A 112 -3.81 -11.88 4.90
N HIS A 113 -5.08 -11.45 4.93
CA HIS A 113 -6.21 -12.36 4.75
C HIS A 113 -6.14 -13.18 3.45
N ASP A 114 -5.79 -12.52 2.34
CA ASP A 114 -5.76 -13.12 1.00
C ASP A 114 -4.50 -13.96 0.69
N TYR A 115 -3.57 -14.08 1.64
CA TYR A 115 -2.24 -14.63 1.35
C TYR A 115 -1.96 -16.00 1.97
N PRO A 116 -1.18 -16.87 1.29
CA PRO A 116 -0.71 -18.12 1.86
C PRO A 116 0.29 -17.88 3.00
N PHE A 117 0.44 -18.89 3.86
CA PHE A 117 1.22 -18.82 5.12
C PHE A 117 2.61 -18.18 4.96
N LYS A 118 3.37 -18.53 3.90
CA LYS A 118 4.70 -17.98 3.64
C LYS A 118 4.69 -16.45 3.48
N ILE A 119 3.71 -15.91 2.76
CA ILE A 119 3.55 -14.47 2.56
C ILE A 119 3.04 -13.82 3.86
N ARG A 120 2.14 -14.49 4.60
CA ARG A 120 1.68 -13.99 5.91
C ARG A 120 2.85 -13.77 6.87
N VAL A 121 3.73 -14.76 7.03
CA VAL A 121 4.93 -14.63 7.90
C VAL A 121 5.80 -13.45 7.48
N ARG A 122 6.01 -13.25 6.17
CA ARG A 122 6.79 -12.09 5.68
C ARG A 122 6.11 -10.75 5.99
N LEU A 123 4.81 -10.65 5.77
CA LEU A 123 4.05 -9.45 6.11
C LEU A 123 4.06 -9.15 7.61
N LEU A 124 4.06 -10.19 8.46
CA LEU A 124 4.23 -10.04 9.90
C LEU A 124 5.60 -9.44 10.24
N LEU A 125 6.67 -9.94 9.63
CA LEU A 125 8.02 -9.43 9.84
C LEU A 125 8.15 -7.97 9.37
N ASP A 126 7.62 -7.64 8.18
CA ASP A 126 7.64 -6.27 7.66
C ASP A 126 6.83 -5.33 8.56
N PHE A 127 5.63 -5.74 8.98
CA PHE A 127 4.78 -4.96 9.88
C PHE A 127 5.45 -4.72 11.24
N TRP A 128 6.09 -5.75 11.79
CA TRP A 128 6.84 -5.63 13.04
C TRP A 128 8.04 -4.69 12.91
N ARG A 129 8.79 -4.75 11.79
CA ARG A 129 9.89 -3.82 11.52
C ARG A 129 9.41 -2.37 11.42
N TRP A 130 8.27 -2.13 10.75
CA TRP A 130 7.66 -0.80 10.69
C TRP A 130 7.22 -0.28 12.05
N LYS A 131 6.57 -1.14 12.86
CA LYS A 131 6.22 -0.79 14.25
C LYS A 131 7.46 -0.47 15.09
N ARG A 132 8.56 -1.22 14.93
CA ARG A 132 9.81 -0.96 15.63
C ARG A 132 10.49 0.33 15.17
N HIS A 133 10.40 0.71 13.89
CA HIS A 133 10.95 1.97 13.39
C HIS A 133 10.26 3.23 13.93
N LEU A 134 9.09 3.10 14.59
CA LEU A 134 8.40 4.22 15.23
C LEU A 134 8.87 4.51 16.66
N TYR A 135 9.55 3.57 17.30
CA TYR A 135 10.03 3.64 18.69
C TYR A 135 11.55 3.61 18.71
#